data_AF-A0A260ZI74-F1
#
_entry.id   AF-A0A260ZI74-F1
#
_cell.length_a   1.000
_cell.length_b   1.000
_cell.length_c   1.000
_cell.angle_alpha   90.00
_cell.angle_beta   90.00
_cell.angle_gamma   90.00
#
_symmetry.space_group_name_H-M   'P 1'
#
loop_
_entity.id
_entity.type
_entity.pdbx_description
1 polymer ?
#
loop_
_entity_poly.entity_id
_entity_poly.type
_entity_poly.pdbx_seq_one_letter_code
_entity_poly.pdbx_strand_id
1 'polypeptide(L)'
;MDDFLASVETNGGPSLTCGTKGDWQGLYRRFITCSNFGGWLSMRSRDVNNQLKSHYVDALCSADFCPQTLSTKHNVEIVDLVLRIRERILEIATETEIRRNLVRQVVKILSNVDDDLKQLLMSNCSLREILA
;
A
#
# COMPACT_ATOMS: atom_id res chain seq x y z
N MET A 1 18.99 -10.29 8.08
CA MET A 1 19.97 -10.85 7.11
C MET A 1 20.77 -11.96 7.77
N ASP A 2 21.38 -11.69 8.93
CA ASP A 2 22.13 -12.71 9.66
C ASP A 2 21.26 -13.91 10.10
N ASP A 3 19.99 -13.68 10.46
CA ASP A 3 19.04 -14.77 10.76
C ASP A 3 18.81 -15.71 9.55
N PHE A 4 18.71 -15.13 8.35
CA PHE A 4 18.61 -15.91 7.11
C PHE A 4 19.88 -16.73 6.89
N LEU A 5 21.05 -16.11 7.03
CA LEU A 5 22.33 -16.81 6.84
C LEU A 5 22.56 -17.92 7.88
N ALA A 6 22.16 -17.71 9.13
CA ALA A 6 22.17 -18.73 10.18
C ALA A 6 21.23 -19.89 9.85
N SER A 7 20.06 -19.59 9.25
CA SER A 7 19.13 -20.63 8.78
C SER A 7 19.67 -21.47 7.63
N VAL A 8 20.55 -20.92 6.78
CA VAL A 8 21.18 -21.66 5.67
C VAL A 8 22.09 -22.78 6.19
N GLU A 9 22.74 -22.60 7.34
CA GLU A 9 23.52 -23.65 7.99
C GLU A 9 22.64 -24.65 8.74
N THR A 10 21.60 -24.15 9.43
CA THR A 10 20.77 -24.95 10.35
C THR A 10 19.74 -25.81 9.62
N ASN A 11 19.10 -25.27 8.58
CA ASN A 11 17.97 -25.90 7.89
C ASN A 11 18.39 -26.59 6.58
N GLY A 12 19.69 -26.64 6.30
CA GLY A 12 20.26 -27.19 5.08
C GLY A 12 20.15 -26.21 3.90
N GLY A 13 21.30 -25.72 3.44
CA GLY A 13 21.40 -24.89 2.25
C GLY A 13 21.26 -25.68 0.95
N PRO A 14 21.83 -25.18 -0.15
CA PRO A 14 21.88 -25.92 -1.42
C PRO A 14 22.44 -27.34 -1.28
N SER A 15 23.18 -27.67 -0.22
CA SER A 15 23.61 -29.03 0.12
C SER A 15 22.49 -30.07 0.22
N LEU A 16 21.23 -29.66 0.43
CA LEU A 16 20.07 -30.55 0.41
C LEU A 16 19.65 -30.97 -1.00
N THR A 17 20.00 -30.17 -2.02
CA THR A 17 19.61 -30.39 -3.42
C THR A 17 20.79 -30.57 -4.36
N CYS A 18 22.01 -30.25 -3.92
CA CYS A 18 23.27 -30.47 -4.63
C CYS A 18 24.29 -31.17 -3.71
N GLY A 19 24.93 -32.24 -4.19
CA GLY A 19 25.97 -32.98 -3.45
C GLY A 19 27.30 -32.24 -3.30
N THR A 20 27.35 -30.96 -3.69
CA THR A 20 28.55 -30.14 -3.70
C THR A 20 28.74 -29.51 -2.32
N LYS A 21 29.95 -29.59 -1.75
CA LYS A 21 30.31 -28.89 -0.51
C LYS A 21 30.76 -27.45 -0.85
N GLY A 22 30.38 -26.46 -0.05
CA GLY A 22 30.79 -25.06 -0.27
C GLY A 22 30.38 -24.09 0.84
N ASP A 23 30.98 -22.89 0.83
CA ASP A 23 30.60 -21.76 1.69
C ASP A 23 29.31 -21.11 1.19
N TRP A 24 28.17 -21.67 1.59
CA TRP A 24 26.86 -21.18 1.19
C TRP A 24 26.54 -19.80 1.76
N GLN A 25 26.99 -19.51 2.99
CA GLN A 25 26.78 -18.18 3.57
C GLN A 25 27.55 -17.12 2.78
N GLY A 26 28.81 -17.36 2.46
CA GLY A 26 29.62 -16.47 1.64
C GLY A 26 29.06 -16.29 0.23
N LEU A 27 28.51 -17.35 -0.37
CA LEU A 27 27.79 -17.27 -1.64
C LEU A 27 26.59 -16.31 -1.54
N TYR A 28 25.70 -16.51 -0.56
CA TYR A 28 24.53 -15.65 -0.39
C TYR A 28 24.91 -14.21 -0.01
N ARG A 29 25.96 -14.00 0.80
CA ARG A 29 26.50 -12.65 1.08
C ARG A 29 26.94 -11.94 -0.22
N ARG A 30 27.66 -12.64 -1.11
CA ARG A 30 28.08 -12.09 -2.41
C ARG A 30 26.90 -11.88 -3.36
N PHE A 31 25.96 -12.82 -3.39
CA PHE A 31 24.78 -12.73 -4.25
C PHE A 31 23.90 -11.54 -3.87
N ILE A 32 23.60 -11.35 -2.58
CA ILE A 32 22.71 -10.29 -2.11
C ILE A 32 23.33 -8.89 -2.30
N THR A 33 24.66 -8.81 -2.32
CA THR A 33 25.39 -7.56 -2.57
C THR A 33 25.66 -7.29 -4.06
N CYS A 34 25.38 -8.25 -4.95
CA CYS A 34 25.65 -8.08 -6.37
C CYS A 34 24.64 -7.13 -7.04
N SER A 35 25.11 -6.36 -8.03
CA SER A 35 24.29 -5.36 -8.73
C SER A 35 23.08 -5.97 -9.44
N ASN A 36 23.21 -7.19 -9.97
CA ASN A 36 22.10 -7.90 -10.64
C ASN A 36 20.96 -8.18 -9.66
N PHE A 37 21.28 -8.71 -8.47
CA PHE A 37 20.27 -8.97 -7.44
C PHE A 37 19.68 -7.66 -6.92
N GLY A 38 20.50 -6.64 -6.66
CA GLY A 38 20.02 -5.32 -6.23
C GLY A 38 19.03 -4.70 -7.23
N GLY A 39 19.33 -4.78 -8.53
CA GLY A 39 18.46 -4.32 -9.61
C GLY A 39 17.15 -5.12 -9.68
N TRP A 40 17.24 -6.44 -9.62
CA TRP A 40 16.07 -7.32 -9.59
C TRP A 40 15.18 -7.07 -8.37
N LEU A 41 15.77 -6.96 -7.17
CA LEU A 41 15.05 -6.71 -5.93
C LEU A 41 14.32 -5.37 -5.99
N SER A 42 14.99 -4.31 -6.45
CA SER A 42 14.39 -2.98 -6.62
C SER A 42 13.21 -3.01 -7.59
N MET A 43 13.38 -3.69 -8.73
CA MET A 43 12.30 -3.89 -9.71
C MET A 43 11.13 -4.65 -9.08
N ARG A 44 11.40 -5.76 -8.39
CA ARG A 44 10.37 -6.62 -7.80
C ARG A 44 9.63 -5.93 -6.65
N SER A 45 10.34 -5.21 -5.79
CA SER A 45 9.73 -4.39 -4.73
C SER A 45 8.82 -3.32 -5.29
N ARG A 46 9.24 -2.64 -6.38
CA ARG A 46 8.38 -1.67 -7.07
C ARG A 46 7.13 -2.33 -7.65
N ASP A 47 7.28 -3.47 -8.31
CA ASP A 47 6.16 -4.22 -8.89
C ASP A 47 5.15 -4.67 -7.82
N VAL A 48 5.61 -5.28 -6.72
CA VAL A 48 4.75 -5.67 -5.60
C VAL A 48 4.04 -4.46 -4.98
N ASN A 49 4.75 -3.35 -4.79
CA ASN A 49 4.16 -2.12 -4.24
C ASN A 49 3.10 -1.53 -5.19
N ASN A 50 3.32 -1.59 -6.50
CA ASN A 50 2.34 -1.16 -7.49
C ASN A 50 1.08 -2.04 -7.48
N GLN A 51 1.26 -3.37 -7.37
CA GLN A 51 0.13 -4.30 -7.25
C GLN A 51 -0.67 -4.04 -5.97
N LEU A 52 0.02 -3.85 -4.82
CA LEU A 52 -0.63 -3.51 -3.56
C LEU A 52 -1.43 -2.21 -3.65
N LYS A 53 -0.86 -1.16 -4.28
CA LYS A 53 -1.56 0.11 -4.52
C LYS A 53 -2.80 -0.08 -5.38
N SER A 54 -2.71 -0.87 -6.46
CA SER A 54 -3.85 -1.18 -7.32
C SER A 54 -4.97 -1.85 -6.54
N HIS A 55 -4.64 -2.92 -5.80
CA HIS A 55 -5.62 -3.64 -4.98
C HIS A 55 -6.26 -2.75 -3.91
N TYR A 56 -5.48 -1.85 -3.31
CA TYR A 56 -6.01 -0.89 -2.35
C TYR A 56 -7.03 0.07 -3.00
N VAL A 57 -6.74 0.58 -4.21
CA VAL A 57 -7.67 1.44 -4.95
C VAL A 57 -8.95 0.68 -5.33
N ASP A 58 -8.83 -0.58 -5.75
CA ASP A 58 -9.99 -1.44 -6.06
C ASP A 58 -10.86 -1.67 -4.81
N ALA A 59 -10.22 -1.92 -3.66
CA ALA A 59 -10.91 -2.06 -2.38
C ALA A 59 -11.62 -0.76 -1.97
N LEU A 60 -10.99 0.40 -2.15
CA LEU A 60 -11.62 1.70 -1.91
C LEU A 60 -12.83 1.93 -2.82
N CYS A 61 -12.71 1.60 -4.10
CA CYS A 61 -13.80 1.78 -5.06
C CYS A 61 -15.00 0.88 -4.74
N SER A 62 -14.78 -0.31 -4.19
CA SER A 62 -15.82 -1.29 -3.86
C SER A 62 -16.31 -1.21 -2.40
N ALA A 63 -15.65 -0.44 -1.53
CA ALA A 63 -15.99 -0.34 -0.13
C ALA A 63 -17.38 0.28 0.09
N ASP A 64 -18.07 -0.20 1.13
CA ASP A 64 -19.33 0.36 1.60
C ASP A 64 -19.11 1.27 2.81
N PHE A 65 -18.99 2.58 2.56
CA PHE A 65 -18.92 3.61 3.60
C PHE A 65 -20.32 4.03 4.09
N CYS A 66 -21.16 3.07 4.47
CA CYS A 66 -22.45 3.34 5.09
C CYS A 66 -22.28 3.82 6.55
N PRO A 67 -23.28 4.50 7.14
CA PRO A 67 -23.19 5.04 8.50
C PRO A 67 -22.82 3.98 9.55
N GLN A 68 -23.34 2.76 9.41
CA GLN A 68 -23.07 1.65 10.34
C GLN A 68 -21.60 1.23 10.33
N THR A 69 -20.95 1.21 9.17
CA THR A 69 -19.52 0.91 9.07
C THR A 69 -18.69 2.05 9.67
N LEU A 70 -19.01 3.30 9.32
CA LEU A 70 -18.25 4.47 9.78
C LEU A 70 -18.37 4.67 11.29
N SER A 71 -19.51 4.40 11.92
CA SER A 71 -19.69 4.55 13.36
C SER A 71 -18.83 3.59 14.20
N THR A 72 -18.24 2.55 13.58
CA THR A 72 -17.30 1.64 14.26
C THR A 72 -15.86 2.13 14.26
N LYS A 73 -15.57 3.24 13.57
CA LYS A 73 -14.23 3.78 13.38
C LYS A 73 -14.04 5.05 14.19
N HIS A 74 -12.82 5.27 14.67
CA HIS A 74 -12.48 6.53 15.31
C HIS A 74 -12.40 7.64 14.26
N ASN A 75 -12.74 8.86 14.65
CA ASN A 75 -12.66 10.02 13.76
C ASN A 75 -11.28 10.17 13.11
N VAL A 76 -10.19 9.88 13.84
CA VAL A 76 -8.82 9.91 13.29
C VAL A 76 -8.60 8.91 12.16
N GLU A 77 -9.21 7.72 12.22
CA GLU A 77 -9.13 6.71 11.16
C GLU A 77 -9.90 7.16 9.91
N ILE A 78 -11.05 7.80 10.10
CA ILE A 78 -11.85 8.35 9.01
C ILE A 78 -11.12 9.52 8.33
N VAL A 79 -10.50 10.40 9.11
CA VAL A 79 -9.69 11.51 8.58
C VAL A 79 -8.53 10.97 7.77
N ASP A 80 -7.75 10.05 8.33
CA ASP A 80 -6.64 9.42 7.64
C ASP A 80 -7.08 8.74 6.34
N LEU A 81 -8.19 7.99 6.36
CA LEU A 81 -8.77 7.37 5.18
C LEU A 81 -9.10 8.41 4.08
N VAL A 82 -9.79 9.50 4.44
CA VAL A 82 -10.16 10.55 3.47
C VAL A 82 -8.93 11.22 2.88
N LEU A 83 -7.90 11.49 3.71
CA LEU A 83 -6.64 12.06 3.24
C LEU A 83 -5.90 11.09 2.28
N ARG A 84 -5.88 9.79 2.59
CA ARG A 84 -5.31 8.78 1.68
C ARG A 84 -6.08 8.66 0.37
N ILE A 85 -7.41 8.70 0.39
CA ILE A 85 -8.22 8.66 -0.85
C ILE A 85 -7.93 9.92 -1.69
N ARG A 86 -7.87 11.09 -1.05
CA ARG A 86 -7.49 12.35 -1.71
C ARG A 86 -6.13 12.25 -2.40
N GLU A 87 -5.11 11.74 -1.70
CA GLU A 87 -3.78 11.58 -2.29
C GLU A 87 -3.83 10.69 -3.54
N ARG A 88 -4.60 9.60 -3.53
CA ARG A 88 -4.79 8.73 -4.70
C ARG A 88 -5.49 9.46 -5.85
N ILE A 89 -6.46 10.32 -5.57
CA ILE A 89 -7.13 11.14 -6.60
C ILE A 89 -6.13 12.10 -7.24
N LEU A 90 -5.22 12.70 -6.46
CA LEU A 90 -4.20 13.63 -6.96
C LEU A 90 -3.09 12.93 -7.76
N GLU A 91 -2.78 11.66 -7.45
CA GLU A 91 -1.86 10.83 -8.25
C GLU A 91 -2.43 10.50 -9.64
N ILE A 92 -3.76 10.51 -9.80
CA ILE A 92 -4.46 10.22 -11.07
C ILE A 92 -4.70 11.53 -11.83
N ALA A 93 -3.75 11.92 -12.67
CA ALA A 93 -3.76 13.20 -13.38
C ALA A 93 -4.91 13.38 -14.38
N THR A 94 -5.42 12.29 -14.97
CA THR A 94 -6.47 12.31 -15.99
C THR A 94 -7.81 11.87 -15.42
N GLU A 95 -8.90 12.42 -15.97
CA GLU A 95 -10.24 11.97 -15.58
C GLU A 95 -10.50 10.53 -16.03
N THR A 96 -10.65 9.63 -15.05
CA THR A 96 -10.86 8.19 -15.27
C THR A 96 -12.03 7.70 -14.44
N GLU A 97 -12.59 6.53 -14.77
CA GLU A 97 -13.65 5.93 -13.94
C GLU A 97 -13.19 5.71 -12.49
N ILE A 98 -11.93 5.29 -12.31
CA ILE A 98 -11.33 5.10 -10.99
C ILE A 98 -11.32 6.43 -10.22
N ARG A 99 -10.85 7.52 -10.83
CA ARG A 99 -10.85 8.85 -10.21
C ARG A 99 -12.26 9.25 -9.78
N ARG A 100 -13.26 9.11 -10.67
CA ARG A 100 -14.66 9.42 -10.38
C ARG A 100 -15.24 8.54 -9.26
N ASN A 101 -14.90 7.25 -9.22
CA ASN A 101 -15.31 6.35 -8.14
C ASN A 101 -14.73 6.79 -6.80
N LEU A 102 -13.44 7.12 -6.73
CA LEU A 102 -12.81 7.60 -5.50
C LEU A 102 -13.44 8.91 -5.01
N VAL A 103 -13.72 9.86 -5.91
CA VAL A 103 -14.45 11.09 -5.58
C VAL A 103 -15.84 10.77 -5.01
N ARG A 104 -16.59 9.86 -5.65
CA ARG A 104 -17.90 9.42 -5.13
C ARG A 104 -17.79 8.79 -3.74
N GLN A 105 -16.73 8.02 -3.48
CA GLN A 105 -16.49 7.43 -2.17
C GLN A 105 -16.22 8.49 -1.09
N VAL A 106 -15.43 9.53 -1.40
CA VAL A 106 -15.24 10.68 -0.50
C VAL A 106 -16.57 11.38 -0.20
N VAL A 107 -17.38 11.65 -1.23
CA VAL A 107 -18.71 12.27 -1.05
C VAL A 107 -19.61 11.40 -0.17
N LYS A 108 -19.60 10.08 -0.36
CA LYS A 108 -20.38 9.12 0.44
C LYS A 108 -19.92 9.11 1.90
N ILE A 109 -18.62 9.19 2.17
CA ILE A 109 -18.11 9.33 3.54
C ILE A 109 -18.61 10.64 4.15
N LEU A 110 -18.45 11.76 3.43
CA LEU A 110 -18.86 13.10 3.90
C LEU A 110 -20.37 13.25 4.14
N SER A 111 -21.21 12.43 3.49
CA SER A 111 -22.65 12.43 3.74
C SER A 111 -23.06 11.60 4.95
N ASN A 112 -22.18 10.71 5.43
CA ASN A 112 -22.49 9.71 6.45
C ASN A 112 -21.74 9.92 7.78
N VAL A 113 -20.84 10.90 7.86
CA VAL A 113 -20.20 11.35 9.11
C VAL A 113 -21.01 12.49 9.76
N ASP A 114 -20.74 12.75 11.03
CA ASP A 114 -21.32 13.89 11.75
C ASP A 114 -20.84 15.25 11.20
N ASP A 115 -21.60 16.31 11.51
CA ASP A 115 -21.37 17.65 10.98
C ASP A 115 -20.04 18.25 11.45
N ASP A 116 -19.59 17.96 12.67
CA ASP A 116 -18.33 18.48 13.22
C ASP A 116 -17.14 17.89 12.44
N LEU A 117 -17.12 16.57 12.25
CA LEU A 117 -16.10 15.88 11.48
C LEU A 117 -16.14 16.29 10.01
N LYS A 118 -17.33 16.44 9.44
CA LYS A 118 -17.51 16.93 8.07
C LYS A 118 -16.94 18.33 7.91
N GLN A 119 -17.24 19.24 8.83
CA GLN A 119 -16.72 20.61 8.80
C GLN A 119 -15.19 20.62 8.92
N LEU A 120 -14.63 19.78 9.78
CA LEU A 120 -13.19 19.61 9.92
C LEU A 120 -12.56 19.11 8.61
N LEU A 121 -13.10 18.08 7.99
CA LEU A 121 -12.61 17.57 6.70
C LEU A 121 -12.71 18.64 5.61
N MET A 122 -13.86 19.31 5.52
CA MET A 122 -14.12 20.36 4.53
C MET A 122 -13.32 21.64 4.77
N SER A 123 -12.67 21.81 5.92
CA SER A 123 -11.72 22.92 6.16
C SER A 123 -10.46 22.79 5.29
N ASN A 124 -10.11 21.57 4.85
CA ASN A 124 -8.98 21.31 3.97
C ASN A 124 -9.24 21.80 2.53
N CYS A 125 -8.52 22.86 2.10
CA CYS A 125 -8.69 23.46 0.77
C CYS A 125 -8.54 22.45 -0.37
N SER A 126 -7.50 21.63 -0.30
CA SER A 126 -7.21 20.66 -1.37
C SER A 126 -8.16 19.47 -1.40
N LEU A 127 -8.87 19.16 -0.30
CA LEU A 127 -10.00 18.24 -0.33
C LEU A 127 -11.18 18.86 -1.08
N ARG A 128 -11.45 20.15 -0.88
CA ARG A 128 -12.51 20.85 -1.63
C ARG A 128 -12.21 20.92 -3.13
N GLU A 129 -10.96 21.16 -3.51
CA GLU A 129 -10.54 21.24 -4.92
C GLU A 129 -10.81 19.95 -5.70
N ILE A 130 -10.65 18.77 -5.08
CA ILE A 130 -10.93 17.50 -5.76
C ILE A 130 -12.43 17.17 -5.83
N LEU A 131 -13.27 17.88 -5.08
CA LEU A 131 -14.72 17.71 -5.02
C LEU A 131 -15.48 18.76 -5.85
N ALA A 132 -14.80 19.82 -6.31
CA ALA A 132 -15.34 20.85 -7.19
C ALA A 132 -15.39 20.35 -8.65
#